data_AF-R5U552-F1
#
_entry.id   AF-R5U552-F1
#
_cell.length_a   1.000
_cell.length_b   1.000
_cell.length_c   1.000
_cell.angle_alpha   90.00
_cell.angle_beta   90.00
_cell.angle_gamma   90.00
#
_symmetry.space_group_name_H-M   'P 1'
#
loop_
_entity.id
_entity.type
_entity.pdbx_description
1 polymer ?
#
loop_
_entity_poly.entity_id
_entity_poly.type
_entity_poly.pdbx_seq_one_letter_code
_entity_poly.pdbx_strand_id
1 'polypeptide(L)'
;MKISRIQIEMINNAMAAYSKTELSHPAITPLSVCVAMSQAYIGYDLQNALKEELLNRGIKKNVATVITQVRVDENDPAFEHPTKPIGQFMTKEEADAAVASSGIQVMEDAGRGYRRVVASPKPAEIIEIDTKIS
;
A
#
# COMPACT_ATOMS: atom_id res chain seq x y z
N MET A 1 6.22 -10.23 7.54
CA MET A 1 5.31 -9.38 6.74
C MET A 1 4.72 -8.18 7.51
N LYS A 2 5.49 -7.55 8.42
CA LYS A 2 5.10 -6.30 9.12
C LYS A 2 5.66 -5.04 8.43
N ILE A 3 6.75 -5.18 7.68
CA ILE A 3 7.48 -4.09 7.02
C ILE A 3 6.64 -3.41 5.92
N SER A 4 5.95 -4.19 5.07
CA SER A 4 5.15 -3.62 3.97
C SER A 4 3.98 -2.75 4.45
N ARG A 5 3.35 -3.08 5.59
CA ARG A 5 2.23 -2.28 6.12
C ARG A 5 2.69 -0.89 6.56
N ILE A 6 3.84 -0.80 7.23
CA ILE A 6 4.37 0.48 7.75
C ILE A 6 4.74 1.43 6.61
N GLN A 7 5.37 0.94 5.54
CA GLN A 7 5.76 1.79 4.41
C GLN A 7 4.56 2.26 3.59
N ILE A 8 3.56 1.40 3.36
CA ILE A 8 2.32 1.81 2.69
C ILE A 8 1.62 2.90 3.52
N GLU A 9 1.55 2.73 4.85
CA GLU A 9 0.98 3.73 5.75
C GLU A 9 1.75 5.05 5.72
N MET A 10 3.08 5.01 5.77
CA MET A 10 3.94 6.20 5.67
C MET A 10 3.69 6.96 4.37
N ILE A 11 3.68 6.26 3.22
CA ILE A 11 3.44 6.87 1.90
C ILE A 11 2.02 7.45 1.84
N ASN A 12 1.01 6.69 2.26
CA ASN A 12 -0.37 7.17 2.27
C ASN A 12 -0.53 8.44 3.12
N ASN A 13 0.10 8.49 4.29
CA ASN A 13 0.05 9.66 5.17
C ASN A 13 0.81 10.85 4.58
N ALA A 14 1.96 10.63 3.95
CA ALA A 14 2.72 11.67 3.27
C ALA A 14 1.91 12.28 2.10
N MET A 15 1.25 11.45 1.31
CA MET A 15 0.40 11.91 0.21
C MET A 15 -0.84 12.66 0.72
N ALA A 16 -1.45 12.21 1.83
CA ALA A 16 -2.55 12.91 2.48
C ALA A 16 -2.13 14.24 3.13
N ALA A 17 -0.88 14.37 3.57
CA ALA A 17 -0.33 15.65 4.01
C ALA A 17 -0.08 16.58 2.81
N TYR A 18 0.45 16.05 1.71
CA TYR A 18 0.71 16.81 0.49
C TYR A 18 -0.57 17.36 -0.16
N SER A 19 -1.66 16.59 -0.16
CA SER A 19 -2.95 17.06 -0.69
C SER A 19 -3.53 18.26 0.06
N LYS A 20 -3.12 18.49 1.31
CA LYS A 20 -3.51 19.68 2.10
C LYS A 20 -2.73 20.93 1.69
N THR A 21 -1.53 20.76 1.13
CA THR A 21 -0.68 21.88 0.70
C THR A 21 -0.82 22.20 -0.79
N GLU A 22 -1.23 21.23 -1.60
CA GLU A 22 -1.35 21.37 -3.05
C GLU A 22 -2.77 21.04 -3.49
N LEU A 23 -3.60 22.08 -3.69
CA LEU A 23 -5.03 21.93 -4.01
C LEU A 23 -5.28 21.26 -5.37
N SER A 24 -4.28 21.26 -6.26
CA SER A 24 -4.35 20.57 -7.54
C SER A 24 -4.14 19.05 -7.41
N HIS A 25 -3.59 18.57 -6.28
CA HIS A 25 -3.40 17.14 -6.03
C HIS A 25 -4.69 16.50 -5.50
N PRO A 26 -5.05 15.27 -5.93
CA PRO A 26 -6.24 14.59 -5.42
C PRO A 26 -6.25 14.49 -3.88
N ALA A 27 -7.39 14.78 -3.27
CA ALA A 27 -7.56 14.71 -1.81
C ALA A 27 -7.20 13.33 -1.24
N ILE A 28 -7.45 12.26 -2.01
CA ILE A 28 -7.15 10.87 -1.67
C ILE A 28 -6.33 10.25 -2.80
N THR A 29 -5.09 9.88 -2.50
CA THR A 29 -4.27 9.08 -3.42
C THR A 29 -4.79 7.63 -3.45
N PRO A 30 -4.96 7.02 -4.64
CA PRO A 30 -5.36 5.62 -4.74
C PRO A 30 -4.40 4.69 -4.01
N LEU A 31 -4.93 3.75 -3.23
CA LEU A 31 -4.11 2.82 -2.44
C LEU A 31 -3.19 1.96 -3.32
N SER A 32 -3.63 1.63 -4.54
CA SER A 32 -2.81 0.90 -5.52
C SER A 32 -1.51 1.64 -5.85
N VAL A 33 -1.56 2.97 -5.94
CA VAL A 33 -0.37 3.81 -6.17
C VAL A 33 0.56 3.78 -4.96
N CYS A 34 0.02 3.93 -3.73
CA CYS A 34 0.83 3.82 -2.51
C CYS A 34 1.48 2.43 -2.37
N VAL A 35 0.76 1.37 -2.75
CA VAL A 35 1.28 0.00 -2.79
C VAL A 35 2.43 -0.11 -3.80
N ALA A 36 2.25 0.38 -5.03
CA ALA A 36 3.30 0.37 -6.05
C ALA A 36 4.56 1.14 -5.60
N MET A 37 4.39 2.34 -5.02
CA MET A 37 5.48 3.12 -4.45
C MET A 37 6.22 2.34 -3.34
N SER A 38 5.49 1.66 -2.46
CA SER A 38 6.09 0.86 -1.40
C SER A 38 6.89 -0.32 -1.94
N GLN A 39 6.41 -0.96 -3.02
CA GLN A 39 7.14 -2.05 -3.68
C GLN A 39 8.45 -1.56 -4.28
N ALA A 40 8.43 -0.41 -4.98
CA ALA A 40 9.63 0.19 -5.55
C ALA A 40 10.63 0.58 -4.46
N TYR A 41 10.16 1.18 -3.37
CA TYR A 41 11.02 1.59 -2.26
C TYR A 41 11.69 0.37 -1.58
N ILE A 42 10.90 -0.63 -1.17
CA ILE A 42 11.41 -1.87 -0.58
C ILE A 42 12.36 -2.58 -1.54
N GLY A 43 11.94 -2.68 -2.80
CA GLY A 43 12.67 -3.35 -3.85
C GLY A 43 14.03 -2.74 -4.10
N TYR A 44 14.11 -1.41 -4.15
CA TYR A 44 15.37 -0.68 -4.30
C TYR A 44 16.37 -1.03 -3.19
N ASP A 45 15.94 -0.96 -1.93
CA ASP A 45 16.82 -1.25 -0.79
C ASP A 45 17.28 -2.71 -0.81
N LEU A 46 16.37 -3.65 -1.05
CA LEU A 46 16.70 -5.08 -1.13
C LEU A 46 17.60 -5.40 -2.32
N GLN A 47 17.35 -4.79 -3.48
CA GLN A 47 18.13 -4.99 -4.69
C GLN A 47 19.57 -4.54 -4.47
N ASN A 48 19.79 -3.37 -3.86
CA ASN A 48 21.12 -2.85 -3.57
C ASN A 48 21.84 -3.72 -2.55
N ALA A 49 21.21 -4.02 -1.41
CA ALA A 49 21.81 -4.82 -0.36
C ALA A 49 22.22 -6.22 -0.87
N LEU A 50 21.35 -6.87 -1.65
CA LEU A 50 21.64 -8.18 -2.21
C LEU A 50 22.75 -8.11 -3.28
N LYS A 51 22.72 -7.09 -4.14
CA LYS A 51 23.77 -6.90 -5.16
C LYS A 51 25.14 -6.69 -4.53
N GLU A 52 25.22 -5.89 -3.49
CA GLU A 52 26.45 -5.61 -2.75
C GLU A 52 27.00 -6.89 -2.09
N GLU A 53 26.14 -7.66 -1.43
CA GLU A 53 26.55 -8.93 -0.81
C GLU A 53 27.02 -9.96 -1.85
N LEU A 54 26.37 -10.04 -3.02
CA LEU A 54 26.83 -10.89 -4.12
C LEU A 54 28.21 -10.47 -4.62
N LEU A 55 28.47 -9.16 -4.75
CA LEU A 55 29.77 -8.63 -5.16
C LEU A 55 30.87 -8.95 -4.12
N ASN A 56 30.58 -8.79 -2.83
CA ASN A 56 31.52 -9.12 -1.74
C ASN A 56 31.94 -10.59 -1.75
N ARG A 57 31.06 -11.47 -2.24
CA ARG A 57 31.34 -12.91 -2.43
C ARG A 57 31.97 -13.25 -3.77
N GLY A 58 32.30 -12.26 -4.60
CA GLY A 58 32.83 -12.46 -5.95
C GLY A 58 31.80 -12.96 -6.98
N ILE A 59 30.51 -12.92 -6.66
CA ILE A 59 29.43 -13.40 -7.52
C ILE A 59 28.92 -12.24 -8.40
N LYS A 60 29.22 -12.30 -9.70
CA LYS A 60 28.75 -11.31 -10.68
C LYS A 60 27.37 -11.67 -11.23
N LYS A 61 26.32 -11.42 -10.44
CA LYS A 61 24.92 -11.57 -10.87
C LYS A 61 24.16 -10.26 -10.73
N ASN A 62 23.20 -10.02 -11.62
CA ASN A 62 22.28 -8.89 -11.53
C ASN A 62 21.13 -9.25 -10.60
N VAL A 63 20.59 -8.22 -9.92
CA VAL A 63 19.42 -8.31 -9.06
C VAL A 63 18.42 -7.31 -9.60
N ALA A 64 17.16 -7.73 -9.74
CA ALA A 64 16.08 -6.90 -10.23
C ALA A 64 14.87 -7.02 -9.30
N THR A 65 14.20 -5.90 -9.06
CA THR A 65 12.87 -5.85 -8.45
C THR A 65 11.83 -5.60 -9.55
N VAL A 66 10.78 -6.43 -9.55
CA VAL A 66 9.62 -6.25 -10.42
C VAL A 66 8.48 -5.70 -9.58
N ILE A 67 7.92 -4.55 -9.97
CA ILE A 67 6.65 -4.08 -9.42
C ILE A 67 5.57 -5.04 -9.93
N THR A 68 4.81 -5.61 -9.02
CA THR A 68 3.87 -6.69 -9.31
C THR A 68 2.44 -6.27 -9.05
N GLN A 69 1.57 -6.58 -10.01
CA GLN A 69 0.13 -6.46 -9.94
C GLN A 69 -0.50 -7.84 -9.69
N VAL A 70 -1.54 -7.83 -8.88
CA VAL A 70 -2.30 -9.04 -8.56
C VAL A 70 -3.74 -8.81 -8.97
N ARG A 71 -4.24 -9.64 -9.90
CA ARG A 71 -5.66 -9.69 -10.24
C ARG A 71 -6.42 -10.28 -9.07
N VAL A 72 -7.58 -9.71 -8.81
CA VAL A 72 -8.55 -10.18 -7.81
C VAL A 72 -9.90 -10.34 -8.50
N ASP A 73 -10.80 -11.13 -7.92
CA ASP A 73 -12.17 -11.25 -8.41
C ASP A 73 -12.94 -9.98 -8.05
N GLU A 74 -13.58 -9.33 -9.02
CA GLU A 74 -14.39 -8.13 -8.79
C GLU A 74 -15.61 -8.39 -7.90
N ASN A 75 -16.07 -9.64 -7.84
CA ASN A 75 -17.20 -10.08 -7.01
C ASN A 75 -16.74 -10.68 -5.67
N ASP A 76 -15.48 -10.51 -5.26
CA ASP A 76 -15.01 -11.01 -3.98
C ASP A 76 -15.81 -10.37 -2.82
N PRO A 77 -16.43 -11.15 -1.91
CA PRO A 77 -17.21 -10.62 -0.79
C PRO A 77 -16.43 -9.67 0.14
N ALA A 78 -15.09 -9.68 0.10
CA ALA A 78 -14.26 -8.73 0.83
C ALA A 78 -14.48 -7.26 0.41
N PHE A 79 -15.07 -7.00 -0.76
CA PHE A 79 -15.45 -5.65 -1.19
C PHE A 79 -16.71 -5.14 -0.48
N GLU A 80 -17.64 -6.04 -0.11
CA GLU A 80 -18.85 -5.69 0.65
C GLU A 80 -18.55 -5.50 2.14
N HIS A 81 -17.57 -6.23 2.66
CA HIS A 81 -17.14 -6.15 4.06
C HIS A 81 -15.63 -5.87 4.23
N PRO A 82 -15.17 -4.63 3.97
CA PRO A 82 -13.80 -4.22 4.25
C PRO A 82 -13.42 -4.33 5.73
N THR A 83 -12.36 -5.11 5.99
CA THR A 83 -11.91 -5.42 7.36
C THR A 83 -10.48 -4.98 7.65
N LYS A 84 -9.71 -4.61 6.63
CA LYS A 84 -8.28 -4.33 6.80
C LYS A 84 -8.05 -2.86 7.14
N PRO A 85 -7.64 -2.52 8.37
CA PRO A 85 -7.39 -1.13 8.74
C PRO A 85 -6.11 -0.59 8.10
N ILE A 86 -6.16 0.67 7.65
CA ILE A 86 -5.05 1.42 7.06
C ILE A 86 -5.03 2.87 7.54
N GLY A 87 -3.89 3.55 7.38
CA GLY A 87 -3.75 4.97 7.69
C GLY A 87 -3.71 5.29 9.19
N GLN A 88 -3.75 6.59 9.51
CA GLN A 88 -3.71 7.09 10.89
C GLN A 88 -5.01 6.81 11.65
N PHE A 89 -4.91 6.86 12.98
CA PHE A 89 -6.08 6.91 13.84
C PHE A 89 -6.77 8.27 13.70
N MET A 90 -8.10 8.22 13.69
CA MET A 90 -9.00 9.36 13.66
C MET A 90 -9.80 9.39 14.97
N THR A 91 -10.18 10.59 15.40
CA THR A 91 -11.27 10.71 16.38
C THR A 91 -12.59 10.30 15.75
N LYS A 92 -13.64 10.16 16.57
CA LYS A 92 -14.97 9.83 16.06
C LYS A 92 -15.49 10.93 15.12
N GLU A 93 -15.27 12.18 15.48
CA GLU A 93 -15.69 13.36 14.73
C GLU A 93 -15.00 13.43 13.36
N GLU A 94 -13.68 13.17 13.33
CA GLU A 94 -12.92 13.11 12.08
C GLU A 94 -13.37 11.95 11.18
N ALA A 95 -13.66 10.79 11.77
CA ALA A 95 -14.14 9.62 11.04
C ALA A 95 -15.53 9.87 10.45
N ASP A 96 -16.47 10.42 11.22
CA ASP A 96 -17.82 10.77 10.78
C ASP A 96 -17.77 11.80 9.63
N ALA A 97 -16.91 12.82 9.75
CA ALA A 97 -16.70 13.81 8.70
C ALA A 97 -16.10 13.19 7.42
N ALA A 98 -15.16 12.26 7.55
CA ALA A 98 -14.54 11.58 6.42
C ALA A 98 -15.53 10.66 5.68
N VAL A 99 -16.35 9.91 6.43
CA VAL A 99 -17.45 9.10 5.87
C VAL A 99 -18.42 9.99 5.10
N ALA A 100 -18.84 11.11 5.69
CA ALA A 100 -19.82 12.03 5.07
C ALA A 100 -19.28 12.72 3.80
N SER A 101 -18.00 13.11 3.79
CA SER A 101 -17.41 13.89 2.69
C SER A 101 -16.85 13.04 1.55
N SER A 102 -16.38 11.83 1.84
CA SER A 102 -15.62 11.02 0.87
C SER A 102 -16.13 9.58 0.72
N GLY A 103 -17.10 9.17 1.52
CA GLY A 103 -17.68 7.83 1.48
C GLY A 103 -16.72 6.72 1.91
N ILE A 104 -15.58 7.06 2.53
CA ILE A 104 -14.64 6.05 3.03
C ILE A 104 -15.27 5.26 4.17
N GLN A 105 -15.00 3.96 4.22
CA GLN A 105 -15.40 3.11 5.33
C GLN A 105 -14.37 3.17 6.45
N VAL A 106 -14.84 3.17 7.69
CA VAL A 106 -14.03 3.25 8.90
C VAL A 106 -14.46 2.19 9.90
N MET A 107 -13.55 1.77 10.78
CA MET A 107 -13.87 0.91 11.92
C MET A 107 -13.18 1.40 13.19
N GLU A 108 -13.78 1.15 14.34
CA GLU A 108 -13.14 1.36 15.64
C GLU A 108 -12.06 0.28 15.85
N ASP A 109 -10.86 0.70 16.25
CA ASP A 109 -9.72 -0.18 16.46
C ASP A 109 -9.36 -0.24 17.97
N ALA A 110 -10.14 -1.06 18.69
CA ALA A 110 -9.91 -1.45 20.08
C ALA A 110 -9.70 -0.28 21.05
N GLY A 111 -10.54 0.76 20.96
CA GLY A 111 -10.49 1.93 21.84
C GLY A 111 -9.32 2.88 21.59
N ARG A 112 -8.52 2.67 20.54
CA ARG A 112 -7.41 3.57 20.13
C ARG A 112 -7.86 4.66 19.16
N GLY A 113 -9.12 4.63 18.75
CA GLY A 113 -9.71 5.53 17.76
C GLY A 113 -10.25 4.76 16.55
N TYR A 114 -10.53 5.50 15.48
CA TYR A 114 -11.10 4.97 14.24
C TYR A 114 -10.05 4.90 13.15
N ARG A 115 -10.12 3.91 12.27
CA ARG A 115 -9.23 3.80 11.11
C ARG A 115 -10.02 3.53 9.86
N ARG A 116 -9.53 4.04 8.74
CA ARG A 116 -10.06 3.68 7.42
C ARG A 116 -9.86 2.18 7.21
N VAL A 117 -10.88 1.50 6.70
CA VAL A 117 -10.79 0.10 6.28
C VAL A 117 -10.82 -0.01 4.77
N VAL A 118 -10.15 -1.03 4.27
CA VAL A 118 -10.13 -1.39 2.84
C VAL A 118 -10.38 -2.87 2.66
N ALA A 119 -10.89 -3.22 1.48
CA ALA A 119 -11.07 -4.61 1.08
C ALA A 119 -9.71 -5.34 1.06
N SER A 120 -9.76 -6.64 1.37
CA SER A 120 -8.59 -7.52 1.28
C SER A 120 -9.00 -8.80 0.53
N PRO A 121 -9.39 -8.69 -0.75
CA PRO A 121 -9.84 -9.83 -1.56
C PRO A 121 -8.74 -10.88 -1.73
N LYS A 122 -9.13 -12.09 -2.07
CA LYS A 122 -8.18 -13.17 -2.33
C LYS A 122 -7.42 -12.92 -3.64
N PRO A 123 -6.10 -13.14 -3.66
CA PRO A 123 -5.32 -13.02 -4.89
C PRO A 123 -5.73 -14.13 -5.86
N ALA A 124 -6.02 -13.77 -7.11
CA ALA A 124 -6.38 -14.73 -8.16
C ALA A 124 -5.18 -15.06 -9.05
N GLU A 125 -4.41 -14.04 -9.46
CA GLU A 125 -3.36 -14.19 -10.47
C GLU A 125 -2.31 -13.09 -10.34
N ILE A 126 -1.05 -13.44 -10.58
CA ILE A 126 0.06 -12.49 -10.70
C ILE A 126 0.21 -12.11 -12.16
N ILE A 127 0.08 -10.84 -12.51
CA ILE A 127 0.09 -10.38 -13.91
C ILE A 127 1.49 -10.53 -14.53
N GLU A 128 2.53 -10.22 -13.77
CA GLU A 128 3.92 -10.27 -14.24
C GLU A 128 4.56 -11.67 -14.14
N ILE A 129 3.77 -12.75 -13.99
CA ILE A 129 4.30 -14.10 -13.75
C ILE A 129 5.19 -14.61 -14.89
N ASP A 130 4.87 -14.23 -16.13
CA ASP A 130 5.62 -14.59 -17.33
C ASP A 130 6.64 -13.51 -17.74
N THR A 131 6.80 -12.45 -16.94
CA THR A 131 7.74 -11.38 -17.24
C THR A 131 9.18 -11.90 -17.20
N LYS A 132 9.89 -11.71 -18.31
CA LYS A 132 11.30 -12.09 -18.44
C LYS A 132 12.18 -10.85 -18.33
N ILE A 133 13.20 -10.94 -17.48
CA ILE A 133 14.28 -9.96 -17.38
C ILE A 133 15.54 -10.64 -17.93
N SER A 134 15.99 -10.18 -19.10
CA SER A 134 17.15 -10.70 -19.83
C SER A 134 18.42 -9.93 -19.49
#